data_AF-A0A2J6XIR0-F1
#
_entry.id   AF-A0A2J6XIR0-F1
#
_cell.length_a   1.000
_cell.length_b   1.000
_cell.length_c   1.000
_cell.angle_alpha   90.00
_cell.angle_beta   90.00
_cell.angle_gamma   90.00
#
_symmetry.space_group_name_H-M   'P 1'
#
loop_
_entity.id
_entity.type
_entity.pdbx_description
1 polymer ?
#
loop_
_entity_poly.entity_id
_entity_poly.type
_entity_poly.pdbx_seq_one_letter_code
_entity_poly.pdbx_strand_id
1 'polypeptide(L)'
;MSSIEEIRKFAEKTLGEVPKVIDLLSNIDQKTAIEQFDENVNLYLGRSVLPKKISSLIAMSVALANGPKESAIIHFNLSKKFGADNIEILDAIKATKMAIMSSLLDSLDIITNNQLLAKKIQGSEESYELIDELKKNVGTIPERIIKLAKLSPELAKEHLRERSELLINSSRLDKKYMFAIA
;
A
#
# COMPACT_ATOMS: atom_id res chain seq x y z
N MET A 1 27.07 -17.34 8.10
CA MET A 1 26.10 -16.60 8.92
C MET A 1 26.69 -15.24 9.15
N SER A 2 25.98 -14.17 8.79
CA SER A 2 26.46 -12.80 8.99
C SER A 2 26.46 -12.47 10.48
N SER A 3 27.52 -11.85 10.96
CA SER A 3 27.59 -11.31 12.32
C SER A 3 26.78 -10.03 12.44
N ILE A 4 26.34 -9.67 13.66
CA ILE A 4 25.65 -8.39 13.92
C ILE A 4 26.47 -7.18 13.46
N GLU A 5 27.79 -7.25 13.57
CA GLU A 5 28.69 -6.20 13.12
C GLU A 5 28.66 -6.02 11.59
N GLU A 6 28.58 -7.13 10.84
CA GLU A 6 28.45 -7.10 9.38
C GLU A 6 27.08 -6.56 8.96
N ILE A 7 26.04 -6.91 9.69
CA ILE A 7 24.68 -6.40 9.48
C ILE A 7 24.63 -4.89 9.69
N ARG A 8 25.20 -4.39 10.79
CA ARG A 8 25.28 -2.95 11.07
C ARG A 8 26.03 -2.20 9.98
N LYS A 9 27.20 -2.69 9.57
CA LYS A 9 27.99 -2.09 8.49
C LYS A 9 27.24 -2.09 7.15
N PHE A 10 26.52 -3.17 6.84
CA PHE A 10 25.70 -3.22 5.64
C PHE A 10 24.55 -2.21 5.71
N ALA A 11 23.86 -2.15 6.85
CA ALA A 11 22.74 -1.26 7.08
C ALA A 11 23.18 0.21 6.95
N GLU A 12 24.27 0.62 7.59
CA GLU A 12 24.83 1.97 7.45
C GLU A 12 25.21 2.29 6.00
N LYS A 13 25.90 1.37 5.31
CA LYS A 13 26.29 1.59 3.90
C LYS A 13 25.09 1.67 2.95
N THR A 14 24.06 0.88 3.21
CA THR A 14 22.92 0.69 2.29
C THR A 14 21.80 1.67 2.59
N LEU A 15 21.41 1.76 3.86
CA LEU A 15 20.27 2.51 4.39
C LEU A 15 20.68 3.88 4.97
N GLY A 16 21.97 4.09 5.28
CA GLY A 16 22.46 5.30 5.95
C GLY A 16 22.35 5.25 7.47
N GLU A 17 21.57 4.31 8.01
CA GLU A 17 21.38 4.09 9.44
C GLU A 17 21.11 2.60 9.71
N VAL A 18 21.37 2.17 10.95
CA VAL A 18 20.96 0.85 11.43
C VAL A 18 19.48 0.93 11.82
N PRO A 19 18.59 0.08 11.26
CA PRO A 19 17.20 0.07 11.68
C PRO A 19 17.08 -0.26 13.17
N LYS A 20 16.37 0.58 13.92
CA LYS A 20 16.21 0.45 15.37
C LYS A 20 15.73 -0.94 15.83
N VAL A 21 14.92 -1.61 15.01
CA VAL A 21 14.45 -2.98 15.29
C VAL A 21 15.60 -3.98 15.40
N ILE A 22 16.66 -3.84 14.59
CA ILE A 22 17.82 -4.72 14.62
C ILE A 22 18.60 -4.52 15.93
N ASP A 23 18.78 -3.27 16.37
CA ASP A 23 19.43 -2.98 17.65
C ASP A 23 18.62 -3.52 18.83
N LEU A 24 17.31 -3.29 18.84
CA LEU A 24 16.42 -3.80 19.89
C LEU A 24 16.43 -5.33 19.95
N LEU A 25 16.33 -6.01 18.80
CA LEU A 25 16.39 -7.46 18.74
C LEU A 25 17.77 -7.97 19.18
N SER A 26 18.86 -7.31 18.78
CA SER A 26 20.21 -7.75 19.14
C SER A 26 20.49 -7.74 20.65
N ASN A 27 19.78 -6.89 21.40
CA ASN A 27 19.84 -6.82 22.86
C ASN A 27 19.03 -7.93 23.56
N ILE A 28 18.09 -8.56 22.84
CA ILE A 28 17.21 -9.62 23.36
C ILE A 28 17.71 -10.99 22.90
N ASP A 29 17.82 -11.17 21.58
CA ASP A 29 18.32 -12.36 20.92
C ASP A 29 18.99 -11.99 19.59
N GLN A 30 20.31 -12.17 19.52
CA GLN A 30 21.10 -11.86 18.33
C GLN A 30 20.68 -12.71 17.12
N LYS A 31 20.24 -13.94 17.34
CA LYS A 31 19.84 -14.83 16.24
C LYS A 31 18.59 -14.29 15.53
N THR A 32 17.57 -13.88 16.29
CA THR A 32 16.37 -13.23 15.75
C THR A 32 16.70 -11.94 15.00
N ALA A 33 17.65 -11.14 15.49
CA ALA A 33 18.09 -9.94 14.77
C ALA A 33 18.73 -10.24 13.41
N ILE A 34 19.55 -11.30 13.34
CA ILE A 34 20.16 -11.78 12.09
C ILE A 34 19.08 -12.29 11.13
N GLU A 35 18.16 -13.13 11.61
CA GLU A 35 17.06 -13.68 10.82
C GLU A 35 16.17 -12.57 10.25
N GLN A 36 15.77 -11.61 11.09
CA GLN A 36 14.96 -10.46 10.66
C GLN A 36 15.66 -9.62 9.57
N PHE A 37 16.97 -9.44 9.69
CA PHE A 37 17.74 -8.70 8.71
C PHE A 37 17.87 -9.48 7.39
N ASP A 38 18.19 -10.76 7.45
CA ASP A 38 18.32 -11.62 6.28
C ASP A 38 16.99 -11.73 5.53
N GLU A 39 15.86 -11.83 6.25
CA GLU A 39 14.52 -11.76 5.67
C GLU A 39 14.30 -10.45 4.93
N ASN A 40 14.61 -9.31 5.55
CA ASN A 40 14.46 -7.99 4.91
C ASN A 40 15.35 -7.85 3.67
N VAL A 41 16.59 -8.33 3.74
CA VAL A 41 17.50 -8.34 2.58
C VAL A 41 16.91 -9.22 1.47
N ASN A 42 16.45 -10.43 1.78
CA ASN A 42 15.92 -11.36 0.78
C ASN A 42 14.60 -10.91 0.17
N LEU A 43 13.73 -10.25 0.95
CA LEU A 43 12.46 -9.72 0.48
C LEU A 43 12.65 -8.54 -0.49
N TYR A 44 13.53 -7.58 -0.15
CA TYR A 44 13.56 -6.29 -0.85
C TYR A 44 14.85 -5.99 -1.61
N LEU A 45 15.99 -6.51 -1.16
CA LEU A 45 17.32 -6.17 -1.70
C LEU A 45 17.98 -7.32 -2.50
N GLY A 46 17.57 -8.56 -2.27
CA GLY A 46 18.17 -9.78 -2.80
C GLY A 46 17.48 -10.37 -4.03
N ARG A 47 16.26 -9.91 -4.38
CA ARG A 47 15.57 -10.39 -5.58
C ARG A 47 16.18 -9.78 -6.84
N SER A 48 16.80 -10.62 -7.67
CA SER A 48 17.43 -10.21 -8.94
C SER A 48 16.45 -9.90 -10.06
N VAL A 49 15.19 -10.35 -9.93
CA VAL A 49 14.18 -10.28 -11.01
C VAL A 49 13.46 -8.93 -11.06
N LEU A 50 13.48 -8.16 -9.97
CA LEU A 50 12.89 -6.82 -9.90
C LEU A 50 14.00 -5.75 -9.80
N PRO A 51 13.89 -4.63 -10.54
CA PRO A 51 14.81 -3.52 -10.33
C PRO A 51 14.75 -3.03 -8.88
N LYS A 52 15.91 -2.76 -8.26
CA LYS A 52 16.00 -2.32 -6.86
C LYS A 52 15.12 -1.11 -6.53
N LYS A 53 14.97 -0.21 -7.50
CA LYS A 53 14.05 0.92 -7.47
C LYS A 53 12.61 0.48 -7.18
N ILE A 54 12.12 -0.49 -7.94
CA ILE A 54 10.76 -1.02 -7.82
C ILE A 54 10.60 -1.81 -6.51
N SER A 55 11.56 -2.65 -6.16
CA SER A 55 11.52 -3.39 -4.90
C SER A 55 11.43 -2.45 -3.69
N SER A 56 12.12 -1.31 -3.74
CA SER A 56 12.07 -0.30 -2.68
C SER A 56 10.74 0.45 -2.66
N LEU A 57 10.15 0.75 -3.83
CA LEU A 57 8.79 1.34 -3.89
C LEU A 57 7.73 0.39 -3.34
N ILE A 58 7.80 -0.91 -3.66
CA ILE A 58 6.91 -1.94 -3.09
C ILE A 58 7.08 -2.03 -1.57
N ALA A 59 8.31 -2.09 -1.08
CA ALA A 59 8.58 -2.13 0.36
C ALA A 59 8.04 -0.89 1.09
N MET A 60 8.21 0.30 0.49
CA MET A 60 7.65 1.55 0.99
C MET A 60 6.12 1.47 1.06
N SER A 61 5.46 0.98 0.01
CA SER A 61 4.01 0.79 -0.03
C SER A 61 3.50 -0.16 1.05
N VAL A 62 4.16 -1.30 1.25
CA VAL A 62 3.83 -2.26 2.31
C VAL A 62 3.99 -1.61 3.69
N ALA A 63 5.06 -0.86 3.93
CA ALA A 63 5.28 -0.16 5.19
C ALA A 63 4.23 0.94 5.44
N LEU A 64 3.84 1.67 4.39
CA LEU A 64 2.77 2.69 4.46
C LEU A 64 1.41 2.07 4.80
N ALA A 65 1.11 0.88 4.27
CA ALA A 65 -0.14 0.17 4.56
C ALA A 65 -0.16 -0.44 5.96
N ASN A 66 0.97 -0.96 6.45
CA ASN A 66 1.05 -1.67 7.73
C ASN A 66 1.36 -0.77 8.94
N GLY A 67 1.84 0.46 8.73
CA GLY A 67 1.89 1.50 9.76
C GLY A 67 3.26 1.92 10.36
N PRO A 68 4.39 1.18 10.29
CA PRO A 68 5.66 1.67 10.82
C PRO A 68 6.22 2.80 9.96
N LYS A 69 6.04 4.05 10.41
CA LYS A 69 6.47 5.26 9.69
C LYS A 69 7.96 5.25 9.39
N GLU A 70 8.75 4.76 10.34
CA GLU A 70 10.21 4.67 10.24
C GLU A 70 10.63 3.73 9.09
N SER A 71 9.93 2.60 8.92
CA SER A 71 10.19 1.68 7.81
C SER A 71 9.84 2.29 6.46
N ALA A 72 8.73 3.02 6.37
CA ALA A 72 8.36 3.73 5.14
C ALA A 72 9.42 4.77 4.73
N ILE A 73 9.99 5.50 5.70
CA ILE A 73 11.05 6.49 5.46
C ILE A 73 12.33 5.83 4.95
N ILE A 74 12.75 4.71 5.54
CA ILE A 74 13.92 3.95 5.08
C ILE A 74 13.75 3.53 3.61
N HIS A 75 12.58 2.99 3.25
CA HIS A 75 12.31 2.55 1.89
C HIS A 75 12.12 3.72 0.90
N PHE A 76 11.59 4.85 1.36
CA PHE A 76 11.58 6.10 0.59
C PHE A 76 13.01 6.52 0.23
N ASN A 77 13.91 6.60 1.22
CA ASN A 77 15.32 6.97 1.00
C ASN A 77 16.03 6.00 0.04
N LEU A 78 15.78 4.71 0.17
CA LEU A 78 16.28 3.70 -0.75
C LEU A 78 15.77 3.88 -2.18
N SER A 79 14.47 4.14 -2.35
CA SER A 79 13.89 4.37 -3.67
C SER A 79 14.55 5.57 -4.36
N LYS A 80 14.78 6.67 -3.64
CA LYS A 80 15.53 7.85 -4.13
C LYS A 80 16.96 7.49 -4.52
N LYS A 81 17.68 6.73 -3.68
CA LYS A 81 19.05 6.26 -3.95
C LYS A 81 19.13 5.39 -5.21
N PHE A 82 18.08 4.61 -5.50
CA PHE A 82 17.98 3.79 -6.71
C PHE A 82 17.35 4.52 -7.91
N GLY A 83 17.17 5.84 -7.82
CA GLY A 83 16.76 6.69 -8.94
C GLY A 83 15.25 6.83 -9.14
N ALA A 84 14.42 6.53 -8.13
CA ALA A 84 13.00 6.91 -8.18
C ALA A 84 12.86 8.43 -8.15
N ASP A 85 12.15 8.97 -9.12
CA ASP A 85 11.73 10.36 -9.07
C ASP A 85 10.48 10.53 -8.18
N ASN A 86 10.15 11.79 -7.89
CA ASN A 86 9.08 12.11 -6.95
C ASN A 86 7.69 11.72 -7.49
N ILE A 87 7.53 11.65 -8.82
CA ILE A 87 6.27 11.29 -9.45
C ILE A 87 6.06 9.77 -9.36
N GLU A 88 7.10 8.96 -9.59
CA GLU A 88 7.04 7.51 -9.38
C GLU A 88 6.70 7.14 -7.92
N ILE A 89 7.25 7.89 -6.96
CA ILE A 89 6.94 7.73 -5.53
C ILE A 89 5.47 8.09 -5.25
N LEU A 90 4.99 9.19 -5.82
CA LEU A 90 3.59 9.59 -5.67
C LEU A 90 2.63 8.55 -6.28
N ASP A 91 2.96 8.02 -7.47
CA ASP A 91 2.21 6.94 -8.12
C ASP A 91 2.17 5.69 -7.21
N ALA A 92 3.28 5.30 -6.60
CA ALA A 92 3.33 4.18 -5.64
C ALA A 92 2.46 4.43 -4.39
N ILE A 93 2.44 5.67 -3.86
CA ILE A 93 1.58 6.05 -2.71
C ILE A 93 0.10 5.96 -3.10
N LYS A 94 -0.28 6.44 -4.29
CA LYS A 94 -1.66 6.34 -4.80
C LYS A 94 -2.08 4.87 -4.94
N ALA A 95 -1.21 4.02 -5.48
CA ALA A 95 -1.46 2.58 -5.56
C ALA A 95 -1.67 1.93 -4.18
N THR A 96 -0.83 2.31 -3.21
CA THR A 96 -0.96 1.84 -1.82
C THR A 96 -2.31 2.24 -1.23
N LYS A 97 -2.73 3.50 -1.42
CA LYS A 97 -4.01 3.99 -0.93
C LYS A 97 -5.18 3.22 -1.55
N MET A 98 -5.13 2.92 -2.84
CA MET A 98 -6.15 2.11 -3.51
C MET A 98 -6.25 0.69 -2.93
N ALA A 99 -5.12 0.05 -2.61
CA ALA A 99 -5.10 -1.26 -1.96
C ALA A 99 -5.84 -1.22 -0.61
N ILE A 100 -5.54 -0.22 0.22
CA ILE A 100 -6.17 -0.03 1.53
C ILE A 100 -7.67 0.29 1.39
N MET A 101 -8.04 1.12 0.41
CA MET A 101 -9.46 1.40 0.17
C MET A 101 -10.20 0.14 -0.29
N SER A 102 -9.58 -0.71 -1.09
CA SER A 102 -10.19 -1.96 -1.54
C SER A 102 -10.42 -2.93 -0.37
N SER A 103 -9.49 -3.03 0.57
CA SER A 103 -9.67 -3.85 1.79
C SER A 103 -10.75 -3.30 2.73
N LEU A 104 -10.91 -1.97 2.79
CA LEU A 104 -12.04 -1.34 3.47
C LEU A 104 -13.38 -1.73 2.83
N LEU A 105 -13.46 -1.77 1.49
CA LEU A 105 -14.69 -2.19 0.81
C LEU A 105 -15.08 -3.63 1.11
N ASP A 106 -14.10 -4.54 1.10
CA ASP A 106 -14.37 -5.94 1.40
C ASP A 106 -14.81 -6.11 2.87
N SER A 107 -14.19 -5.38 3.80
CA SER A 107 -14.60 -5.36 5.20
C SER A 107 -16.02 -4.80 5.39
N LEU A 108 -16.36 -3.74 4.65
CA LEU A 108 -17.70 -3.17 4.66
C LEU A 108 -18.74 -4.13 4.08
N ASP A 109 -18.44 -4.87 3.03
CA ASP A 109 -19.38 -5.87 2.50
C ASP A 109 -19.66 -6.97 3.54
N ILE A 110 -18.64 -7.44 4.27
CA ILE A 110 -18.83 -8.39 5.38
C ILE A 110 -19.75 -7.81 6.47
N ILE A 111 -19.51 -6.57 6.90
CA ILE A 111 -20.31 -5.92 7.95
C ILE A 111 -21.74 -5.65 7.47
N THR A 112 -21.92 -5.16 6.26
CA THR A 112 -23.23 -4.78 5.71
C THR A 112 -24.06 -6.00 5.31
N ASN A 113 -23.45 -7.13 4.98
CA ASN A 113 -24.13 -8.41 4.77
C ASN A 113 -24.57 -9.07 6.10
N ASN A 114 -24.21 -8.52 7.25
CA ASN A 114 -24.82 -8.90 8.52
C ASN A 114 -26.32 -8.52 8.50
N GLN A 115 -27.18 -9.51 8.74
CA GLN A 115 -28.65 -9.41 8.58
C GLN A 115 -29.32 -8.25 9.34
N LEU A 116 -28.70 -7.75 10.41
CA LEU A 116 -29.22 -6.64 11.21
C LEU A 116 -28.98 -5.26 10.58
N LEU A 117 -27.90 -5.10 9.81
CA LEU A 117 -27.52 -3.84 9.16
C LEU A 117 -28.03 -3.77 7.72
N ALA A 118 -28.04 -4.90 6.99
CA ALA A 118 -28.52 -4.99 5.61
C ALA A 118 -29.91 -4.38 5.40
N LYS A 119 -30.82 -4.54 6.38
CA LYS A 119 -32.20 -4.05 6.31
C LYS A 119 -32.34 -2.54 6.58
N LYS A 120 -31.30 -1.87 7.07
CA LYS A 120 -31.33 -0.46 7.50
C LYS A 120 -30.58 0.50 6.57
N ILE A 121 -29.82 0.00 5.60
CA ILE A 121 -29.09 0.85 4.66
C ILE A 121 -30.08 1.36 3.61
N GLN A 122 -30.71 2.49 3.90
CA GLN A 122 -31.42 3.31 2.93
C GLN A 122 -30.47 4.41 2.46
N GLY A 123 -30.33 4.56 1.14
CA GLY A 123 -29.52 5.62 0.55
C GLY A 123 -30.18 6.99 0.69
N SER A 124 -29.37 8.04 0.74
CA SER A 124 -29.80 9.43 0.58
C SER A 124 -30.09 9.78 -0.88
N GLU A 125 -30.71 10.93 -1.15
CA GLU A 125 -30.87 11.46 -2.52
C GLU A 125 -29.51 11.53 -3.26
N GLU A 126 -28.49 12.09 -2.61
CA GLU A 126 -27.12 12.16 -3.11
C GLU A 126 -26.55 10.78 -3.47
N SER A 127 -26.85 9.74 -2.69
CA SER A 127 -26.38 8.38 -3.00
C SER A 127 -26.98 7.85 -4.32
N TYR A 128 -28.25 8.14 -4.58
CA TYR A 128 -28.92 7.71 -5.80
C TYR A 128 -28.44 8.50 -7.01
N GLU A 129 -28.21 9.80 -6.87
CA GLU A 129 -27.59 10.63 -7.91
C GLU A 129 -26.22 10.09 -8.31
N LEU A 130 -25.36 9.78 -7.33
CA LEU A 130 -24.05 9.20 -7.57
C LEU A 130 -24.14 7.83 -8.27
N ILE A 131 -25.05 6.96 -7.83
CA ILE A 131 -25.25 5.64 -8.45
C ILE A 131 -25.70 5.79 -9.91
N ASP A 132 -26.59 6.73 -10.20
CA ASP A 132 -27.10 6.93 -11.56
C ASP A 132 -26.06 7.57 -12.47
N GLU A 133 -25.26 8.50 -11.96
CA GLU A 133 -24.08 9.03 -12.66
C GLU A 133 -23.10 7.90 -13.03
N LEU A 134 -22.80 7.02 -12.07
CA LEU A 134 -21.92 5.88 -12.30
C LEU A 134 -22.47 4.90 -13.33
N LYS A 135 -23.78 4.62 -13.31
CA LYS A 135 -24.39 3.72 -14.30
C LYS A 135 -24.29 4.32 -15.70
N LYS A 136 -24.45 5.64 -15.84
CA LYS A 136 -24.30 6.34 -17.12
C LYS A 136 -22.86 6.26 -17.64
N ASN A 137 -21.88 6.43 -16.78
CA ASN A 137 -20.48 6.52 -17.17
C ASN A 137 -19.80 5.16 -17.39
N VAL A 138 -20.15 4.15 -16.58
CA VAL A 138 -19.42 2.87 -16.52
C VAL A 138 -20.31 1.66 -16.82
N GLY A 139 -21.62 1.86 -17.00
CA GLY A 139 -22.58 0.80 -17.24
C GLY A 139 -22.88 0.01 -15.97
N THR A 140 -22.45 -1.25 -15.92
CA THR A 140 -22.72 -2.14 -14.78
C THR A 140 -21.81 -1.81 -13.60
N ILE A 141 -22.42 -1.51 -12.45
CA ILE A 141 -21.71 -1.23 -11.20
C ILE A 141 -21.75 -2.47 -10.30
N PRO A 142 -20.62 -2.90 -9.71
CA PRO A 142 -20.61 -3.95 -8.69
C PRO A 142 -21.49 -3.59 -7.49
N GLU A 143 -22.24 -4.56 -6.98
CA GLU A 143 -23.20 -4.35 -5.87
C GLU A 143 -22.54 -3.74 -4.62
N ARG A 144 -21.31 -4.15 -4.30
CA ARG A 144 -20.52 -3.57 -3.20
C ARG A 144 -20.31 -2.06 -3.30
N ILE A 145 -20.17 -1.51 -4.52
CA ILE A 145 -20.02 -0.07 -4.75
C ILE A 145 -21.38 0.63 -4.56
N ILE A 146 -22.47 -0.01 -4.97
CA ILE A 146 -23.82 0.50 -4.72
C ILE A 146 -24.11 0.55 -3.21
N LYS A 147 -23.76 -0.51 -2.47
CA LYS A 147 -23.91 -0.55 -1.00
C LYS A 147 -23.07 0.53 -0.32
N LEU A 148 -21.82 0.69 -0.73
CA LEU A 148 -20.94 1.74 -0.25
C LEU A 148 -21.54 3.13 -0.49
N ALA A 149 -21.98 3.42 -1.72
CA ALA A 149 -22.57 4.71 -2.06
C ALA A 149 -23.81 5.02 -1.20
N LYS A 150 -24.65 4.00 -0.92
CA LYS A 150 -25.80 4.16 -0.02
C LYS A 150 -25.41 4.38 1.44
N LEU A 151 -24.31 3.77 1.89
CA LEU A 151 -23.82 3.88 3.26
C LEU A 151 -23.08 5.21 3.50
N SER A 152 -22.22 5.60 2.55
CA SER A 152 -21.47 6.86 2.53
C SER A 152 -21.14 7.23 1.08
N PRO A 153 -21.87 8.19 0.49
CA PRO A 153 -21.58 8.74 -0.83
C PRO A 153 -20.15 9.30 -0.94
N GLU A 154 -19.62 9.87 0.14
CA GLU A 154 -18.29 10.47 0.19
C GLU A 154 -17.19 9.42 0.07
N LEU A 155 -17.29 8.30 0.81
CA LEU A 155 -16.36 7.18 0.68
C LEU A 155 -16.42 6.55 -0.72
N ALA A 156 -17.61 6.50 -1.33
CA ALA A 156 -17.74 6.04 -2.70
C ALA A 156 -17.07 6.98 -3.71
N LYS A 157 -17.31 8.30 -3.59
CA LYS A 157 -16.63 9.32 -4.42
C LYS A 157 -15.11 9.23 -4.30
N GLU A 158 -14.61 9.06 -3.08
CA GLU A 158 -13.18 8.93 -2.83
C GLU A 158 -12.61 7.65 -3.47
N HIS A 159 -13.32 6.52 -3.37
CA HIS A 159 -12.88 5.28 -3.99
C HIS A 159 -12.79 5.40 -5.52
N LEU A 160 -13.77 6.06 -6.12
CA LEU A 160 -13.81 6.32 -7.57
C LEU A 160 -12.69 7.25 -8.02
N ARG A 161 -12.40 8.27 -7.21
CA ARG A 161 -11.28 9.19 -7.44
C ARG A 161 -9.96 8.43 -7.43
N GLU A 162 -9.69 7.62 -6.40
CA GLU A 162 -8.46 6.83 -6.31
C GLU A 162 -8.32 5.77 -7.40
N ARG A 163 -9.42 5.10 -7.77
CA ARG A 163 -9.44 4.17 -8.92
C ARG A 163 -9.05 4.89 -10.21
N SER A 164 -9.57 6.09 -10.43
CA SER A 164 -9.26 6.89 -11.63
C SER A 164 -7.79 7.32 -11.62
N GLU A 165 -7.29 7.74 -10.46
CA GLU A 165 -5.88 8.07 -10.27
C GLU A 165 -4.94 6.91 -10.61
N LEU A 166 -5.32 5.68 -10.21
CA LEU A 166 -4.54 4.47 -10.49
C LEU A 166 -4.58 4.05 -11.97
N LEU A 167 -5.77 4.02 -12.58
CA LEU A 167 -5.98 3.42 -13.90
C LEU A 167 -5.68 4.36 -15.07
N ILE A 168 -5.94 5.66 -14.86
CA ILE A 168 -5.92 6.68 -15.90
C ILE A 168 -4.76 7.64 -15.69
N ASN A 169 -4.49 8.06 -14.45
CA ASN A 169 -3.53 9.12 -14.15
C ASN A 169 -2.16 8.63 -13.67
N SER A 170 -1.82 7.34 -13.81
CA SER A 170 -0.45 6.86 -13.56
C SER A 170 0.49 7.61 -14.49
N SER A 171 1.31 8.48 -13.94
CA SER A 171 1.97 9.52 -14.71
C SER A 171 3.40 9.15 -15.09
N ARG A 172 4.04 8.25 -14.31
CA ARG A 172 5.41 7.84 -14.57
C ARG A 172 5.74 6.39 -14.20
N LEU A 173 5.13 5.84 -13.15
CA LEU A 173 5.36 4.44 -12.80
C LEU A 173 4.63 3.51 -13.78
N ASP A 174 5.35 2.53 -14.34
CA ASP A 174 4.77 1.52 -15.24
C ASP A 174 3.59 0.80 -14.55
N LYS A 175 2.47 0.67 -15.28
CA LYS A 175 1.23 0.06 -14.78
C LYS A 175 1.45 -1.33 -14.18
N LYS A 176 2.37 -2.14 -14.71
CA LYS A 176 2.64 -3.47 -14.13
C LYS A 176 3.16 -3.41 -12.70
N TYR A 177 3.89 -2.35 -12.34
CA TYR A 177 4.38 -2.13 -10.98
C TYR A 177 3.33 -1.47 -10.10
N MET A 178 2.45 -0.63 -10.68
CA MET A 178 1.25 -0.16 -9.98
C MET A 178 0.38 -1.34 -9.53
N PHE A 179 0.16 -2.32 -10.41
CA PHE A 179 -0.58 -3.56 -10.08
C PHE A 179 0.16 -4.50 -9.13
N ALA A 180 1.49 -4.43 -9.05
CA ALA A 180 2.25 -5.21 -8.07
C ALA A 180 2.18 -4.60 -6.65
N ILE A 181 1.85 -3.31 -6.56
CA ILE A 181 1.69 -2.56 -5.31
C ILE A 181 0.25 -2.62 -4.81
N ALA A 182 -0.73 -2.49 -5.72
CA ALA A 182 -2.16 -2.44 -5.42
C ALA A 182 -2.77 -3.83 -5.18
#